data_AF-A0A1U7GKG7-F1
#
_entry.id   AF-A0A1U7GKG7-F1
#
_cell.length_a   1.000
_cell.length_b   1.000
_cell.length_c   1.000
_cell.angle_alpha   90.00
_cell.angle_beta   90.00
_cell.angle_gamma   90.00
#
_symmetry.space_group_name_H-M   'P 1'
#
loop_
_entity.id
_entity.type
_entity.pdbx_description
1 polymer ?
#
loop_
_entity_poly.entity_id
_entity_poly.type
_entity_poly.pdbx_seq_one_letter_code
_entity_poly.pdbx_strand_id
1 'polypeptide(L)'
;MSERFPIGPTRGGPTMRPIRPKLTIFRAILAVAVAAILCFVLTEPIKRRALDRHHRLLQIAASHGSLAGEYARNSAGAPGMLKIAAWHDHMRREFERATKRPDDPPPTSRPFPPEGWTNGRAPDSEGERVGTVETR
;
A
#
# COMPACT_ATOMS: atom_id res chain seq x y z
N MET A 1 -72.04 -63.53 -8.20
CA MET A 1 -71.20 -62.58 -8.98
C MET A 1 -70.20 -61.97 -8.02
N SER A 2 -68.91 -62.12 -8.32
CA SER A 2 -67.79 -61.79 -7.44
C SER A 2 -67.04 -60.62 -8.06
N GLU A 3 -67.18 -59.42 -7.50
CA GLU A 3 -66.39 -58.26 -7.93
C GLU A 3 -65.16 -58.11 -7.03
N ARG A 4 -64.00 -58.39 -7.62
CA ARG A 4 -62.69 -58.12 -7.04
C ARG A 4 -62.33 -56.67 -7.35
N PHE A 5 -62.22 -55.84 -6.32
CA PHE A 5 -61.55 -54.54 -6.44
C PHE A 5 -60.03 -54.72 -6.31
N PRO A 6 -59.21 -54.22 -7.25
CA PRO A 6 -57.76 -54.27 -7.11
C PRO A 6 -57.25 -53.18 -6.15
N ILE A 7 -56.42 -53.62 -5.21
CA ILE A 7 -55.60 -52.77 -4.34
C ILE A 7 -54.57 -52.06 -5.23
N GLY A 8 -54.70 -50.74 -5.40
CA GLY A 8 -53.71 -49.91 -6.09
C GLY A 8 -52.42 -49.75 -5.26
N PRO A 9 -51.22 -49.74 -5.87
CA PRO A 9 -49.99 -49.65 -5.13
C PRO A 9 -49.67 -48.22 -4.63
N THR A 10 -48.93 -48.23 -3.53
CA THR A 10 -48.53 -47.19 -2.59
C THR A 10 -47.63 -46.07 -3.10
N ARG A 11 -47.78 -44.91 -2.43
CA ARG A 11 -46.74 -43.95 -1.99
C ARG A 11 -45.89 -43.28 -3.08
N GLY A 12 -46.34 -42.11 -3.51
CA GLY A 12 -45.43 -41.03 -3.93
C GLY A 12 -44.77 -40.38 -2.71
N GLY A 13 -43.64 -40.92 -2.26
CA GLY A 13 -42.78 -40.24 -1.29
C GLY A 13 -41.92 -39.16 -1.98
N PRO A 14 -41.55 -38.06 -1.29
CA PRO A 14 -40.67 -37.06 -1.85
C PRO A 14 -39.32 -37.71 -2.20
N THR A 15 -38.95 -37.64 -3.48
CA THR A 15 -37.66 -38.12 -3.98
C THR A 15 -36.56 -37.17 -3.52
N MET A 16 -36.05 -37.39 -2.29
CA MET A 16 -34.77 -36.80 -1.91
C MET A 16 -33.69 -37.41 -2.79
N ARG A 17 -33.20 -36.63 -3.76
CA ARG A 17 -32.05 -37.01 -4.58
C ARG A 17 -30.88 -37.30 -3.63
N PRO A 18 -30.25 -38.49 -3.70
CA PRO A 18 -29.10 -38.78 -2.87
C PRO A 18 -27.98 -37.82 -3.26
N ILE A 19 -27.65 -36.91 -2.34
CA ILE A 19 -26.50 -36.02 -2.45
C ILE A 19 -25.27 -36.94 -2.45
N ARG A 20 -24.58 -37.09 -3.59
CA ARG A 20 -23.34 -37.87 -3.67
C ARG A 20 -22.22 -37.08 -2.99
N PRO A 21 -21.86 -37.38 -1.73
CA PRO A 21 -21.07 -36.48 -0.89
C PRO A 21 -19.65 -36.26 -1.42
N LYS A 22 -19.06 -37.26 -2.08
CA LYS A 22 -17.73 -37.18 -2.68
C LYS A 22 -17.66 -36.16 -3.83
N LEU A 23 -18.73 -36.08 -4.65
CA LEU A 23 -18.79 -35.15 -5.78
C LEU A 23 -18.99 -33.71 -5.31
N THR A 24 -19.75 -33.51 -4.22
CA THR A 24 -19.94 -32.18 -3.62
C THR A 24 -18.69 -31.67 -2.91
N ILE A 25 -17.94 -32.54 -2.22
CA ILE A 25 -16.68 -32.16 -1.58
C ILE A 25 -15.62 -31.79 -2.63
N PHE A 26 -15.45 -32.61 -3.67
CA PHE A 26 -14.52 -32.29 -4.76
C PHE A 26 -14.86 -30.96 -5.43
N ARG A 27 -16.14 -30.71 -5.69
CA ARG A 27 -16.61 -29.43 -6.24
C ARG A 27 -16.35 -28.25 -5.31
N ALA A 28 -16.51 -28.43 -4.01
CA ALA A 28 -16.21 -27.40 -3.03
C ALA A 28 -14.71 -27.08 -3.00
N ILE A 29 -13.85 -28.10 -2.98
CA ILE A 29 -12.38 -27.94 -3.04
C ILE A 29 -11.97 -27.26 -4.34
N LEU A 30 -12.54 -27.69 -5.47
CA LEU A 30 -12.29 -27.08 -6.78
C LEU A 30 -12.72 -25.61 -6.80
N ALA A 31 -13.89 -25.28 -6.26
CA ALA A 31 -14.37 -23.91 -6.17
C ALA A 31 -13.45 -23.04 -5.31
N VAL A 32 -12.96 -23.55 -4.18
CA VAL A 32 -11.98 -22.86 -3.32
C VAL A 32 -10.66 -22.65 -4.05
N ALA A 33 -10.17 -23.66 -4.76
CA ALA A 33 -8.93 -23.57 -5.54
C ALA A 33 -9.05 -22.52 -6.65
N VAL A 34 -10.15 -22.52 -7.40
CA VAL A 34 -10.43 -21.53 -8.46
C VAL A 34 -10.55 -20.13 -7.87
N ALA A 35 -11.25 -19.96 -6.74
CA ALA A 35 -11.37 -18.68 -6.06
C ALA A 35 -10.00 -18.17 -5.56
N ALA A 36 -9.15 -19.04 -5.01
CA ALA A 36 -7.80 -18.68 -4.58
C ALA A 36 -6.92 -18.23 -5.76
N ILE A 37 -6.98 -18.94 -6.89
CA ILE A 37 -6.25 -18.57 -8.11
C ILE A 37 -6.75 -17.22 -8.64
N LEU A 38 -8.07 -17.01 -8.70
CA LEU A 38 -8.64 -15.74 -9.14
C LEU A 38 -8.23 -14.59 -8.21
N CYS A 39 -8.32 -14.77 -6.89
CA CYS A 39 -7.85 -13.78 -5.92
C CYS A 39 -6.35 -13.49 -6.08
N PHE A 40 -5.53 -14.51 -6.34
CA PHE A 40 -4.11 -14.34 -6.60
C PHE A 40 -3.88 -13.49 -7.86
N VAL A 41 -4.45 -13.88 -9.00
CA VAL A 41 -4.31 -13.18 -10.29
C VAL A 41 -4.84 -11.74 -10.23
N LEU A 42 -5.92 -11.49 -9.50
CA LEU A 42 -6.51 -10.16 -9.36
C LEU A 42 -5.71 -9.26 -8.39
N THR A 43 -5.02 -9.83 -7.40
CA THR A 43 -4.22 -9.07 -6.43
C THR A 43 -2.75 -8.90 -6.83
N GLU A 44 -2.24 -9.77 -7.70
CA GLU A 44 -0.87 -9.72 -8.26
C GLU A 44 -0.50 -8.34 -8.83
N PRO A 45 -1.34 -7.66 -9.66
CA PRO A 45 -1.01 -6.37 -10.25
C PRO A 45 -0.93 -5.26 -9.20
N ILE A 46 -1.78 -5.35 -8.16
CA ILE A 46 -1.83 -4.38 -7.06
C ILE A 46 -0.56 -4.52 -6.22
N LYS A 47 -0.19 -5.76 -5.88
CA LYS A 47 1.05 -6.06 -5.15
C LYS A 47 2.29 -5.62 -5.93
N ARG A 48 2.34 -5.90 -7.24
CA ARG A 48 3.43 -5.45 -8.12
C ARG A 48 3.54 -3.93 -8.15
N ARG A 49 2.43 -3.19 -8.34
CA ARG A 49 2.43 -1.72 -8.30
C ARG A 49 2.93 -1.16 -6.96
N ALA A 50 2.55 -1.78 -5.85
CA ALA A 50 3.03 -1.38 -4.53
C ALA A 50 4.53 -1.61 -4.37
N LEU A 51 5.04 -2.76 -4.84
CA LEU A 51 6.47 -3.08 -4.85
C LEU A 51 7.26 -2.15 -5.78
N ASP A 52 6.76 -1.90 -6.99
CA ASP A 52 7.38 -0.99 -7.96
C ASP A 52 7.48 0.43 -7.41
N ARG A 53 6.40 0.90 -6.77
CA ARG A 53 6.40 2.19 -6.07
C ARG A 53 7.43 2.22 -4.94
N HIS A 54 7.45 1.19 -4.08
CA HIS A 54 8.38 1.09 -2.98
C HIS A 54 9.84 1.14 -3.49
N HIS A 55 10.14 0.34 -4.51
CA HIS A 55 11.47 0.30 -5.12
C HIS A 55 11.86 1.65 -5.73
N ARG A 56 10.95 2.30 -6.44
CA ARG A 56 11.17 3.64 -7.02
C ARG A 56 11.48 4.69 -5.96
N LEU A 57 10.75 4.69 -4.83
CA LEU A 57 11.00 5.63 -3.73
C LEU A 57 12.39 5.40 -3.11
N LEU A 58 12.79 4.15 -2.90
CA LEU A 58 14.13 3.81 -2.40
C LEU A 58 15.24 4.20 -3.38
N GLN A 59 15.04 4.00 -4.68
CA GLN A 59 16.00 4.45 -5.70
C GLN A 59 16.20 5.97 -5.65
N ILE A 60 15.11 6.73 -5.53
CA ILE A 60 15.19 8.20 -5.42
C ILE A 60 15.89 8.61 -4.11
N ALA A 61 15.56 7.97 -2.99
CA ALA A 61 16.24 8.20 -1.72
C ALA A 61 17.76 7.95 -1.83
N ALA A 62 18.17 6.84 -2.44
CA ALA A 62 19.57 6.50 -2.65
C ALA A 62 20.30 7.54 -3.51
N SER A 63 19.67 8.03 -4.59
CA SER A 63 20.21 9.11 -5.41
C SER A 63 20.43 10.39 -4.60
N HIS A 64 19.45 10.81 -3.80
CA HIS A 64 19.61 11.95 -2.89
C HIS A 64 20.71 11.70 -1.83
N GLY A 65 20.87 10.47 -1.34
CA GLY A 65 21.98 10.10 -0.45
C GLY A 65 23.36 10.27 -1.10
N SER A 66 23.52 9.85 -2.35
CA SER A 66 24.77 10.06 -3.12
C SER A 66 25.07 11.55 -3.27
N LEU A 67 24.07 12.33 -3.72
CA LEU A 67 24.21 13.78 -3.90
C LEU A 67 24.57 14.49 -2.59
N ALA A 68 23.92 14.14 -1.48
CA ALA A 68 24.26 14.69 -0.17
C ALA A 68 25.74 14.46 0.18
N GLY A 69 26.23 13.23 -0.04
CA GLY A 69 27.63 12.87 0.18
C GLY A 69 28.58 13.62 -0.75
N GLU A 70 28.23 13.77 -2.04
CA GLU A 70 29.04 14.51 -3.02
C GLU A 70 29.15 15.99 -2.65
N TYR A 71 28.03 16.66 -2.37
CA TYR A 71 28.05 18.07 -1.95
C TYR A 71 28.80 18.27 -0.64
N ALA A 72 28.69 17.35 0.32
CA ALA A 72 29.42 17.42 1.58
C ALA A 72 30.94 17.29 1.36
N ARG A 73 31.38 16.28 0.60
CA ARG A 73 32.80 16.05 0.26
C ARG A 73 33.40 17.21 -0.53
N ASN A 74 32.65 17.74 -1.49
CA ASN A 74 33.11 18.83 -2.36
C ASN A 74 32.92 20.21 -1.74
N SER A 75 32.35 20.32 -0.53
CA SER A 75 32.01 21.61 0.06
C SER A 75 33.23 22.48 0.35
N ALA A 76 34.39 21.88 0.68
CA ALA A 76 35.54 22.62 1.21
C ALA A 76 35.18 23.61 2.34
N GLY A 77 34.12 23.32 3.11
CA GLY A 77 33.58 24.21 4.15
C GLY A 77 32.64 25.32 3.66
N ALA A 78 32.34 25.40 2.37
CA ALA A 78 31.43 26.39 1.79
C ALA A 78 29.99 26.22 2.34
N PRO A 79 29.42 27.23 3.03
CA PRO A 79 28.09 27.12 3.64
C PRO A 79 26.97 26.81 2.65
N GLY A 80 27.06 27.33 1.42
CA GLY A 80 26.08 27.06 0.37
C GLY A 80 26.05 25.59 -0.06
N MET A 81 27.22 24.96 -0.20
CA MET A 81 27.30 23.53 -0.55
C MET A 81 26.86 22.63 0.60
N LEU A 82 27.20 22.98 1.84
CA LEU A 82 26.72 22.27 3.02
C LEU A 82 25.20 22.37 3.18
N LYS A 83 24.61 23.52 2.85
CA LYS A 83 23.14 23.68 2.79
C LYS A 83 22.52 22.76 1.73
N ILE A 84 23.12 22.68 0.54
CA ILE A 84 22.63 21.77 -0.50
C ILE A 84 22.78 20.30 -0.06
N ALA A 85 23.90 19.93 0.56
CA ALA A 85 24.09 18.58 1.12
C ALA A 85 23.00 18.22 2.14
N ALA A 86 22.70 19.13 3.07
CA ALA A 86 21.65 18.95 4.06
C ALA A 86 20.26 18.84 3.42
N TRP A 87 19.99 19.56 2.34
CA TRP A 87 18.74 19.45 1.58
C TRP A 87 18.56 18.06 0.98
N HIS A 88 19.59 17.54 0.32
CA HIS A 88 19.54 16.20 -0.24
C HIS A 88 19.40 15.12 0.84
N ASP A 89 20.03 15.27 2.00
CA ASP A 89 19.85 14.33 3.12
C ASP A 89 18.43 14.42 3.72
N HIS A 90 17.84 15.62 3.79
CA HIS A 90 16.42 15.78 4.13
C HIS A 90 15.50 15.07 3.12
N MET A 91 15.71 15.29 1.83
CA MET A 91 14.92 14.66 0.77
C MET A 91 15.04 13.13 0.78
N ARG A 92 16.25 12.59 1.01
CA ARG A 92 16.45 11.15 1.22
C ARG A 92 15.53 10.63 2.33
N ARG A 93 15.53 11.30 3.49
CA ARG A 93 14.68 10.91 4.63
C ARG A 93 13.19 11.01 4.31
N GLU A 94 12.74 12.01 3.56
CA GLU A 94 11.35 12.13 3.13
C GLU A 94 10.94 10.99 2.21
N PHE A 95 11.77 10.64 1.22
CA PHE A 95 11.52 9.49 0.34
C PHE A 95 11.54 8.15 1.11
N GLU A 96 12.47 7.95 2.04
CA GLU A 96 12.49 6.78 2.93
C GLU A 96 11.24 6.70 3.81
N ARG A 97 10.76 7.82 4.35
CA ARG A 97 9.51 7.88 5.14
C ARG A 97 8.29 7.55 4.27
N ALA A 98 8.24 8.05 3.05
CA ALA A 98 7.15 7.78 2.11
C ALA A 98 7.02 6.28 1.76
N THR A 99 8.09 5.49 1.87
CA THR A 99 8.01 4.02 1.70
C THR A 99 7.13 3.34 2.74
N LYS A 100 6.96 3.97 3.92
CA LYS A 100 6.15 3.46 5.03
C LYS A 100 4.70 3.94 4.97
N ARG A 101 4.37 4.85 4.04
CA ARG A 101 3.04 5.45 3.88
C ARG A 101 2.57 5.29 2.43
N PRO A 102 2.10 4.09 2.06
CA PRO A 102 1.69 3.80 0.69
C PRO A 102 0.45 4.59 0.25
N ASP A 103 -0.35 5.11 1.17
CA ASP A 103 -1.56 5.86 0.84
C ASP A 103 -1.31 7.36 0.62
N ASP A 104 -0.23 7.90 1.18
CA ASP A 104 0.14 9.30 1.02
C ASP A 104 0.71 9.57 -0.39
N PRO A 105 0.54 10.77 -0.97
CA PRO A 105 1.23 11.11 -2.20
C PRO A 105 2.76 11.12 -1.99
N PRO A 106 3.55 10.68 -2.99
CA PRO A 106 5.00 10.69 -2.87
C PRO A 106 5.54 12.13 -2.80
N PRO A 107 6.63 12.38 -2.05
CA PRO A 107 7.26 13.69 -2.02
C PRO A 107 7.78 14.06 -3.42
N THR A 108 7.80 15.35 -3.71
CA THR A 108 8.32 15.86 -4.99
C THR A 108 9.82 16.03 -4.91
N SER A 109 10.58 15.28 -5.73
CA SER A 109 12.03 15.48 -5.82
C SER A 109 12.34 16.88 -6.36
N ARG A 110 13.24 17.60 -5.68
CA ARG A 110 13.76 18.90 -6.16
C ARG A 110 15.28 18.91 -6.05
N PRO A 111 15.97 19.45 -7.07
CA PRO A 111 17.44 19.46 -7.12
C PRO A 111 18.06 20.42 -6.10
N PHE A 112 17.34 21.47 -5.71
CA PHE A 112 17.85 22.50 -4.80
C PHE A 112 16.85 22.80 -3.69
N PRO A 113 17.34 23.25 -2.52
CA PRO A 113 16.46 23.71 -1.45
C PRO A 113 15.61 24.89 -1.94
N PRO A 114 14.32 24.96 -1.55
CA PRO A 114 13.51 26.15 -1.81
C PRO A 114 14.09 27.37 -1.08
N GLU A 115 13.71 28.55 -1.54
CA GLU A 115 14.06 29.80 -0.86
C GLU A 115 13.54 29.78 0.58
N GLY A 116 14.35 30.29 1.52
CA GLY A 116 14.03 30.25 2.94
C GLY A 116 14.19 28.89 3.63
N TRP A 117 14.56 27.81 2.92
CA TRP A 117 14.84 26.52 3.57
C TRP A 117 16.04 26.65 4.51
N THR A 118 15.84 26.31 5.78
CA THR A 118 16.88 26.24 6.81
C THR A 118 17.14 24.79 7.16
N ASN A 119 18.40 24.44 7.45
CA ASN A 119 18.90 23.07 7.72
C ASN A 119 18.19 22.38 8.91
N GLY A 120 16.92 22.02 8.77
CA GLY A 120 16.23 21.03 9.59
C GLY A 120 15.81 21.42 11.00
N ARG A 121 15.67 22.70 11.38
CA ARG A 121 14.62 23.04 12.35
C ARG A 121 13.33 23.13 11.55
N ALA A 122 12.54 22.05 11.57
CA ALA A 122 11.15 22.15 11.13
C ALA A 122 10.49 23.27 11.96
N PRO A 123 9.68 24.16 11.37
CA PRO A 123 8.71 24.88 12.16
C PRO A 123 7.80 23.81 12.78
N ASP A 124 7.96 23.62 14.07
CA ASP A 124 6.93 23.23 15.02
C ASP A 124 5.52 23.26 14.41
N SER A 125 5.14 22.12 13.87
CA SER A 125 3.76 21.79 13.51
C SER A 125 2.95 21.46 14.76
N GLU A 126 3.04 22.27 15.82
CA GLU A 126 2.06 22.30 16.91
C GLU A 126 1.91 23.76 17.34
N GLY A 127 0.66 24.23 17.32
CA GLY A 127 0.37 25.65 17.31
C GLY A 127 0.89 26.41 18.52
N GLU A 128 1.58 27.52 18.25
CA GLU A 128 1.56 28.66 19.14
C GLU A 128 0.75 29.77 18.47
N ARG A 129 -0.57 29.72 18.72
CA ARG A 129 -1.37 30.95 18.80
C ARG A 129 -0.82 31.73 20.01
N VAL A 130 0.25 32.50 19.84
CA VAL A 130 0.46 33.64 20.73
C VAL A 130 -0.41 34.75 20.20
N GLY A 131 -1.58 34.88 20.84
CA GLY A 131 -2.53 35.91 20.57
C GLY A 131 -1.87 37.28 20.59
N THR A 132 -2.25 38.09 19.62
CA THR A 132 -2.29 39.54 19.72
C THR A 132 -3.00 39.88 21.04
N VAL A 133 -2.24 40.38 22.02
CA VAL A 133 -2.81 41.15 23.12
C VAL A 133 -2.24 42.55 22.97
N GLU A 134 -3.05 43.39 22.31
CA GLU A 134 -3.04 44.81 22.59
C GLU A 134 -3.23 45.00 24.09
N THR A 135 -2.30 45.70 24.73
CA THR A 135 -2.61 46.47 25.94
C THR A 135 -1.81 47.76 25.89
N ARG A 136 -2.49 48.77 25.33
CA ARG A 136 -2.64 50.16 25.78
C ARG A 136 -1.44 50.91 26.35
#